data_AF-A0A151FDL1-F1
#
_entry.id   AF-A0A151FDL1-F1
#
_cell.length_a   1.000
_cell.length_b   1.000
_cell.length_c   1.000
_cell.angle_alpha   90.00
_cell.angle_beta   90.00
_cell.angle_gamma   90.00
#
_symmetry.space_group_name_H-M   'P 1'
#
loop_
_entity.id
_entity.type
_entity.pdbx_description
1 polymer ?
#
loop_
_entity_poly.entity_id
_entity_poly.type
_entity_poly.pdbx_seq_one_letter_code
_entity_poly.pdbx_strand_id
1 'polypeptide(L)'
;MECVIENPYGRKTAFLEKYFHENLYMVYEGDTPMQRVIEKPWGKEITFAEEDFYTGKILEIERDQRLSYHFHENKKETLFLFKGKIYCIIDDVEYIFEEGKTLRFDPGTKHRIHALEDAIIVEVSTKEEASERLEDDFGRIDFGCLFAEKRGNKHDGPVFYCRKPSRVDQVRLCTRKCGEFQPRDKLEV
;
A
#
# COMPACT_ATOMS: atom_id res chain seq x y z
N MET A 1 -33.12 -15.23 -35.73
CA MET A 1 -33.62 -14.42 -34.61
C MET A 1 -32.38 -14.01 -33.83
N GLU A 2 -31.86 -12.82 -34.10
CA GLU A 2 -30.65 -12.32 -33.43
C GLU A 2 -31.00 -11.99 -31.98
N CYS A 3 -30.31 -12.64 -31.04
CA CYS A 3 -30.47 -12.35 -29.62
C CYS A 3 -29.64 -11.08 -29.33
N VAL A 4 -30.29 -9.92 -29.37
CA VAL A 4 -29.68 -8.66 -28.92
C VAL A 4 -29.69 -8.67 -27.40
N ILE A 5 -28.56 -9.04 -26.79
CA ILE A 5 -28.33 -8.82 -25.36
C ILE A 5 -27.97 -7.34 -25.23
N GLU A 6 -28.93 -6.52 -24.81
CA GLU A 6 -28.62 -5.14 -24.41
C GLU A 6 -27.70 -5.19 -23.18
N ASN A 7 -26.45 -4.76 -23.37
CA ASN A 7 -25.52 -4.55 -22.27
C ASN A 7 -26.09 -3.43 -21.34
N PRO A 8 -26.24 -3.66 -20.02
CA PRO A 8 -26.73 -2.64 -19.07
C PRO A 8 -25.85 -1.38 -19.00
N TYR A 9 -24.65 -1.41 -19.59
CA TYR A 9 -23.73 -0.28 -19.71
C TYR A 9 -23.82 0.50 -21.04
N GLY A 10 -24.80 0.21 -21.91
CA GLY A 10 -25.12 1.02 -23.09
C GLY A 10 -24.09 1.00 -24.25
N ARG A 11 -23.12 0.08 -24.23
CA ARG A 11 -22.10 -0.04 -25.30
C ARG A 11 -22.51 -1.07 -26.34
N LYS A 12 -22.46 -0.69 -27.62
CA LYS A 12 -22.72 -1.58 -28.76
C LYS A 12 -21.62 -2.63 -28.86
N THR A 13 -21.99 -3.90 -28.75
CA THR A 13 -21.10 -5.04 -29.00
C THR A 13 -21.39 -5.58 -30.40
N ALA A 14 -20.39 -5.57 -31.28
CA ALA A 14 -20.49 -6.26 -32.55
C ALA A 14 -20.22 -7.76 -32.32
N PHE A 15 -21.19 -8.61 -32.64
CA PHE A 15 -20.98 -10.06 -32.67
C PHE A 15 -20.13 -10.40 -33.90
N LEU A 16 -18.84 -10.65 -33.71
CA LEU A 16 -18.01 -11.31 -34.71
C LEU A 16 -18.29 -12.81 -34.63
N GLU A 17 -19.07 -13.34 -35.57
CA GLU A 17 -19.59 -14.72 -35.65
C GLU A 17 -18.52 -15.85 -35.72
N LYS A 18 -17.24 -15.60 -35.42
CA LYS A 18 -16.16 -16.55 -35.75
C LYS A 18 -15.43 -17.25 -34.61
N TYR A 19 -15.88 -17.12 -33.36
CA TYR A 19 -15.27 -17.86 -32.23
C TYR A 19 -16.32 -18.57 -31.39
N PHE A 20 -16.76 -19.73 -31.88
CA PHE A 20 -17.38 -20.77 -31.05
C PHE A 20 -16.30 -21.38 -30.15
N HIS A 21 -16.05 -20.77 -29.00
CA HIS A 21 -15.45 -21.44 -27.85
C HIS A 21 -16.22 -21.01 -26.60
N GLU A 22 -16.54 -22.00 -25.76
CA GLU A 22 -17.49 -21.95 -24.64
C GLU A 22 -17.08 -21.05 -23.46
N ASN A 23 -16.17 -20.11 -23.66
CA ASN A 23 -15.79 -19.09 -22.69
C ASN A 23 -15.91 -17.71 -23.36
N LEU A 24 -17.00 -17.00 -23.06
CA LEU A 24 -17.29 -15.66 -23.56
C LEU A 24 -16.30 -14.65 -22.93
N TYR A 25 -15.09 -14.54 -23.48
CA TYR A 25 -14.24 -13.39 -23.21
C TYR A 25 -14.77 -12.22 -24.05
N MET A 26 -15.39 -11.24 -23.40
CA MET A 26 -15.72 -9.97 -24.02
C MET A 26 -14.42 -9.20 -24.25
N VAL A 27 -13.73 -9.48 -25.35
CA VAL A 27 -12.65 -8.62 -25.84
C VAL A 27 -13.33 -7.39 -26.45
N TYR A 28 -13.41 -6.30 -25.69
CA TYR A 28 -13.88 -5.03 -26.24
C TYR A 28 -12.94 -4.61 -27.37
N GLU A 29 -13.45 -4.42 -28.59
CA GLU A 29 -12.71 -3.72 -29.64
C GLU A 29 -12.57 -2.24 -29.23
N GLY A 30 -11.40 -1.89 -28.70
CA GLY A 30 -11.06 -0.55 -28.18
C GLY A 30 -10.33 -0.65 -26.84
N ASP A 31 -9.29 0.18 -26.66
CA ASP A 31 -8.36 0.28 -25.52
C ASP A 31 -8.65 -0.72 -24.39
N THR A 32 -8.02 -1.90 -24.46
CA THR A 32 -7.94 -2.78 -23.29
C THR A 32 -7.41 -1.93 -22.13
N PRO A 33 -8.13 -1.77 -21.01
CA PRO A 33 -7.66 -0.94 -19.92
C PRO A 33 -6.30 -1.46 -19.49
N MET A 34 -5.28 -0.67 -19.79
CA MET A 34 -3.90 -1.06 -19.57
C MET A 34 -3.66 -1.02 -18.07
N GLN A 35 -3.17 -2.12 -17.52
CA GLN A 35 -2.75 -2.22 -16.12
C GLN A 35 -1.93 -0.98 -15.70
N ARG A 36 -2.27 -0.40 -14.55
CA ARG A 36 -1.51 0.72 -13.98
C ARG A 36 -0.45 0.19 -13.05
N VAL A 37 0.82 0.36 -13.41
CA VAL A 37 1.98 -0.06 -12.61
C VAL A 37 2.61 1.14 -11.93
N ILE A 38 2.83 1.03 -10.61
CA ILE A 38 3.47 2.05 -9.80
C ILE A 38 4.61 1.40 -9.02
N GLU A 39 5.85 1.84 -9.29
CA GLU A 39 7.01 1.47 -8.48
C GLU A 39 6.88 2.06 -7.06
N LYS A 40 7.21 1.25 -6.07
CA LYS A 40 7.14 1.60 -4.66
C LYS A 40 8.49 1.30 -4.01
N PRO A 41 8.82 1.96 -2.89
CA PRO A 41 10.06 1.66 -2.18
C PRO A 41 10.19 0.22 -1.66
N TRP A 42 9.09 -0.54 -1.63
CA TRP A 42 9.02 -1.93 -1.18
C TRP A 42 8.90 -2.96 -2.33
N GLY A 43 8.90 -2.51 -3.59
CA GLY A 43 8.60 -3.33 -4.76
C GLY A 43 7.69 -2.59 -5.72
N LYS A 44 6.56 -3.16 -6.12
CA LYS A 44 5.61 -2.46 -7.03
C LYS A 44 4.16 -2.87 -6.81
N GLU A 45 3.28 -1.97 -7.23
CA GLU A 45 1.85 -2.10 -7.20
C GLU A 45 1.31 -2.11 -8.64
N ILE A 46 0.55 -3.15 -8.99
CA ILE A 46 -0.09 -3.28 -10.30
C ILE A 46 -1.61 -3.28 -10.07
N THR A 47 -2.30 -2.26 -10.58
CA THR A 47 -3.77 -2.21 -10.57
C THR A 47 -4.29 -2.73 -11.91
N PHE A 48 -5.00 -3.86 -11.88
CA PHE A 48 -5.56 -4.50 -13.07
C PHE A 48 -7.08 -4.31 -13.20
N ALA A 49 -7.75 -3.89 -12.13
CA ALA A 49 -9.14 -3.46 -12.16
C ALA A 49 -9.33 -2.26 -11.23
N GLU A 50 -9.96 -1.20 -11.74
CA GLU A 50 -10.25 0.03 -11.00
C GLU A 50 -11.63 0.51 -11.44
N GLU A 51 -12.66 -0.03 -10.79
CA GLU A 51 -14.07 0.23 -11.11
C GLU A 51 -14.76 0.96 -9.96
N ASP A 52 -15.99 1.41 -10.18
CA ASP A 52 -16.75 2.18 -9.18
C ASP A 52 -17.05 1.40 -7.90
N PHE A 53 -17.07 0.06 -7.95
CA PHE A 53 -17.45 -0.77 -6.80
C PHE A 53 -16.33 -1.68 -6.31
N TYR A 54 -15.29 -1.91 -7.11
CA TYR A 54 -14.24 -2.84 -6.76
C TYR A 54 -12.89 -2.44 -7.35
N THR A 55 -11.85 -2.92 -6.71
CA THR A 55 -10.47 -2.74 -7.15
C THR A 55 -9.75 -4.07 -7.06
N GLY A 56 -8.91 -4.34 -8.05
CA GLY A 56 -8.08 -5.53 -8.16
C GLY A 56 -6.63 -5.12 -8.32
N LYS A 57 -5.77 -5.59 -7.41
CA LYS A 57 -4.34 -5.28 -7.44
C LYS A 57 -3.48 -6.54 -7.30
N ILE A 58 -2.26 -6.43 -7.82
CA ILE A 58 -1.15 -7.32 -7.51
C ILE A 58 -0.10 -6.48 -6.81
N LEU A 59 0.30 -6.91 -5.62
CA LEU A 59 1.41 -6.33 -4.87
C LEU A 59 2.59 -7.29 -5.00
N GLU A 60 3.66 -6.84 -5.65
CA GLU A 60 4.93 -7.55 -5.66
C GLU A 60 5.83 -6.87 -4.64
N ILE A 61 6.13 -7.58 -3.55
CA ILE A 61 6.90 -7.06 -2.42
C ILE A 61 8.25 -7.79 -2.42
N GLU A 62 9.32 -7.03 -2.48
CA GLU A 62 10.69 -7.57 -2.41
C GLU A 62 10.99 -8.12 -1.02
N ARG A 63 11.84 -9.14 -0.94
CA ARG A 63 12.32 -9.69 0.32
C ARG A 63 12.84 -8.60 1.27
N ASP A 64 12.52 -8.77 2.55
CA ASP A 64 12.90 -7.89 3.65
C ASP A 64 12.29 -6.47 3.58
N GLN A 65 11.40 -6.20 2.61
CA GLN A 65 10.61 -4.98 2.55
C GLN A 65 9.28 -5.11 3.28
N ARG A 66 8.69 -3.98 3.65
CA ARG A 66 7.36 -3.94 4.28
C ARG A 66 6.55 -2.71 3.89
N LEU A 67 5.24 -2.89 3.93
CA LEU A 67 4.28 -1.80 3.77
C LEU A 67 4.21 -0.96 5.05
N SER A 68 3.63 0.25 4.94
CA SER A 68 3.29 1.05 6.11
C SER A 68 2.37 0.27 7.05
N TYR A 69 2.42 0.56 8.35
CA TYR A 69 1.35 0.14 9.24
C TYR A 69 0.21 1.13 9.06
N HIS A 70 -0.96 0.65 8.66
CA HIS A 70 -2.05 1.51 8.23
C HIS A 70 -3.41 0.83 8.38
N PHE A 71 -4.47 1.59 8.16
CA PHE A 71 -5.82 1.07 8.01
C PHE A 71 -6.57 1.88 6.93
N HIS A 72 -7.70 1.33 6.52
CA HIS A 72 -8.65 1.94 5.60
C HIS A 72 -9.94 2.28 6.36
N GLU A 73 -10.52 3.45 6.16
CA GLU A 73 -11.70 3.88 6.91
C GLU A 73 -12.98 3.17 6.42
N ASN A 74 -13.10 2.95 5.10
CA ASN A 74 -14.31 2.37 4.49
C ASN A 74 -14.00 1.16 3.59
N LYS A 75 -12.75 1.00 3.15
CA LYS A 75 -12.38 -0.07 2.23
C LYS A 75 -12.30 -1.41 2.96
N LYS A 76 -12.98 -2.39 2.38
CA LYS A 76 -12.87 -3.80 2.75
C LYS A 76 -12.00 -4.50 1.72
N GLU A 77 -11.08 -5.32 2.18
CA GLU A 77 -10.10 -5.99 1.34
C GLU A 77 -9.93 -7.45 1.70
N THR A 78 -9.59 -8.24 0.68
CA THR A 78 -9.24 -9.64 0.79
C THR A 78 -7.95 -9.84 0.00
N LEU A 79 -6.94 -10.32 0.71
CA LEU A 79 -5.63 -10.61 0.16
C LEU A 79 -5.46 -12.12 0.03
N PHE A 80 -4.95 -12.55 -1.11
CA PHE A 80 -4.50 -13.91 -1.33
C PHE A 80 -2.98 -13.90 -1.54
N LEU A 81 -2.26 -14.57 -0.64
CA LEU A 81 -0.81 -14.74 -0.78
C LEU A 81 -0.55 -15.78 -1.87
N PHE A 82 -0.37 -15.29 -3.09
CA PHE A 82 -0.19 -16.12 -4.28
C PHE A 82 1.19 -16.80 -4.32
N LYS A 83 2.22 -16.10 -3.83
CA LYS A 83 3.59 -16.62 -3.74
C LYS A 83 4.32 -16.04 -2.54
N GLY A 84 5.17 -16.86 -1.93
CA GLY A 84 6.15 -16.43 -0.93
C GLY A 84 5.66 -16.60 0.51
N LYS A 85 6.34 -15.92 1.42
CA LYS A 85 6.11 -16.00 2.86
C LYS A 85 6.11 -14.61 3.48
N ILE A 86 5.11 -14.33 4.30
CA ILE A 86 4.94 -13.00 4.90
C ILE A 86 4.80 -13.08 6.42
N TYR A 87 5.28 -12.03 7.07
CA TYR A 87 4.99 -11.69 8.44
C TYR A 87 4.00 -10.52 8.44
N CYS A 88 2.88 -10.67 9.14
CA CYS A 88 1.85 -9.66 9.23
C CYS A 88 1.66 -9.21 10.67
N ILE A 89 1.44 -7.91 10.85
CA ILE A 89 0.88 -7.36 12.09
C ILE A 89 -0.57 -7.01 11.77
N ILE A 90 -1.52 -7.52 12.56
CA ILE A 90 -2.96 -7.28 12.40
C ILE A 90 -3.51 -6.93 13.78
N ASP A 91 -4.04 -5.72 13.93
CA ASP A 91 -4.49 -5.15 15.21
C ASP A 91 -3.49 -5.41 16.35
N ASP A 92 -2.24 -5.05 16.08
CA ASP A 92 -1.09 -5.18 16.99
C ASP A 92 -0.72 -6.64 17.36
N VAL A 93 -1.31 -7.64 16.69
CA VAL A 93 -0.98 -9.08 16.85
C VAL A 93 -0.18 -9.58 15.66
N GLU A 94 0.85 -10.38 15.94
CA GLU A 94 1.80 -10.87 14.94
C GLU A 94 1.43 -12.25 14.40
N TYR A 95 1.56 -12.42 13.09
CA TYR A 95 1.25 -13.66 12.38
C TYR A 95 2.30 -13.95 11.31
N ILE A 96 2.52 -15.23 11.02
CA ILE A 96 3.29 -15.68 9.85
C ILE A 96 2.34 -16.46 8.95
N PHE A 97 2.34 -16.10 7.67
CA PHE A 97 1.55 -16.77 6.65
C PHE A 97 2.45 -17.30 5.53
N GLU A 98 2.10 -18.49 5.07
CA GLU A 98 2.71 -19.17 3.94
C GLU A 98 1.82 -19.02 2.69
N GLU A 99 2.36 -19.35 1.52
CA GLU A 99 1.64 -19.37 0.26
C GLU A 99 0.26 -20.07 0.33
N GLY A 100 -0.71 -19.55 -0.42
CA GLY A 100 -2.07 -20.09 -0.51
C GLY A 100 -3.00 -19.65 0.61
N LYS A 101 -2.53 -18.80 1.54
CA LYS A 101 -3.38 -18.25 2.60
C LYS A 101 -4.16 -17.01 2.14
N THR A 102 -5.35 -16.87 2.69
CA THR A 102 -6.23 -15.71 2.48
C THR A 102 -6.34 -14.92 3.76
N LEU A 103 -6.15 -13.61 3.66
CA LEU A 103 -6.35 -12.64 4.73
C LEU A 103 -7.53 -11.76 4.36
N ARG A 104 -8.35 -11.39 5.35
CA ARG A 104 -9.48 -10.48 5.15
C ARG A 104 -9.34 -9.36 6.17
N PHE A 105 -9.47 -8.13 5.70
CA PHE A 105 -9.45 -6.95 6.53
C PHE A 105 -10.78 -6.20 6.33
N ASP A 106 -11.52 -6.07 7.43
CA ASP A 106 -12.69 -5.20 7.47
C ASP A 106 -12.24 -3.74 7.65
N PRO A 107 -13.08 -2.75 7.29
CA PRO A 107 -12.74 -1.34 7.49
C PRO A 107 -12.33 -1.06 8.94
N GLY A 108 -11.28 -0.28 9.12
CA GLY A 108 -10.66 0.04 10.41
C GLY A 108 -9.63 -0.98 10.90
N THR A 109 -9.48 -2.14 10.25
CA THR A 109 -8.48 -3.15 10.66
C THR A 109 -7.07 -2.63 10.40
N LYS A 110 -6.28 -2.49 11.45
CA LYS A 110 -4.89 -2.02 11.31
C LYS A 110 -4.03 -3.18 10.86
N HIS A 111 -3.25 -2.98 9.83
CA HIS A 111 -2.39 -4.05 9.34
C HIS A 111 -1.09 -3.54 8.70
N ARG A 112 -0.08 -4.42 8.73
CA ARG A 112 1.21 -4.26 8.05
C ARG A 112 1.64 -5.61 7.51
N ILE A 113 2.18 -5.61 6.30
CA ILE A 113 2.72 -6.79 5.63
C ILE A 113 4.22 -6.60 5.43
N HIS A 114 5.00 -7.59 5.86
CA HIS A 114 6.44 -7.68 5.67
C HIS A 114 6.77 -8.98 4.93
N ALA A 115 7.51 -8.87 3.85
CA ALA A 115 7.91 -9.99 3.02
C ALA A 115 9.16 -10.66 3.62
N LEU A 116 9.04 -11.90 4.09
CA LEU A 116 10.19 -12.71 4.56
C LEU A 116 10.94 -13.33 3.38
N GLU A 117 10.27 -13.44 2.24
CA GLU A 117 10.75 -13.83 0.91
C GLU A 117 10.04 -12.95 -0.12
N ASP A 118 10.52 -12.89 -1.36
CA ASP A 118 9.80 -12.19 -2.42
C ASP A 118 8.35 -12.70 -2.49
N ALA A 119 7.41 -11.78 -2.31
CA ALA A 119 6.01 -12.11 -2.13
C ALA A 119 5.15 -11.50 -3.23
N ILE A 120 4.16 -12.27 -3.69
CA ILE A 120 3.12 -11.80 -4.60
C ILE A 120 1.79 -11.95 -3.89
N ILE A 121 1.08 -10.84 -3.73
CA ILE A 121 -0.24 -10.79 -3.11
C ILE A 121 -1.24 -10.31 -4.15
N VAL A 122 -2.33 -11.05 -4.30
CA VAL A 122 -3.49 -10.63 -5.09
C VAL A 122 -4.51 -10.02 -4.14
N GLU A 123 -4.87 -8.78 -4.39
CA GLU A 123 -5.87 -8.03 -3.64
C GLU A 123 -7.16 -7.94 -4.43
N VAL A 124 -8.27 -8.21 -3.75
CA VAL A 124 -9.61 -7.82 -4.18
C VAL A 124 -10.23 -7.00 -3.07
N SER A 125 -10.71 -5.81 -3.41
CA SER A 125 -11.32 -4.90 -2.45
C SER A 125 -12.54 -4.21 -3.01
N THR A 126 -13.27 -3.53 -2.13
CA THR A 126 -14.14 -2.42 -2.54
C THR A 126 -13.32 -1.32 -3.24
N LYS A 127 -14.00 -0.30 -3.77
CA LYS A 127 -13.37 0.85 -4.44
C LYS A 127 -12.13 1.37 -3.68
N GLU A 128 -11.08 1.66 -4.43
CA GLU A 128 -9.85 2.25 -3.92
C GLU A 128 -10.10 3.56 -3.15
N GLU A 129 -9.43 3.70 -2.01
CA GLU A 129 -9.44 4.92 -1.19
C GLU A 129 -8.07 5.17 -0.56
N ALA A 130 -7.88 6.38 -0.02
CA ALA A 130 -6.68 6.70 0.75
C ALA A 130 -6.64 5.90 2.07
N SER A 131 -5.46 5.43 2.46
CA SER A 131 -5.23 4.84 3.79
C SER A 131 -4.67 5.85 4.79
N GLU A 132 -5.01 5.63 6.06
CA GLU A 132 -4.41 6.31 7.19
C GLU A 132 -3.18 5.54 7.68
N ARG A 133 -2.01 6.19 7.64
CA ARG A 133 -0.74 5.58 8.02
C ARG A 133 -0.39 5.90 9.47
N LEU A 134 -0.14 4.85 10.24
CA LEU A 134 0.27 4.90 11.64
C LEU A 134 1.80 4.84 11.78
N GLU A 135 2.46 4.06 10.93
CA GLU A 135 3.92 4.00 10.87
C GLU A 135 4.43 3.79 9.45
N ASP A 136 5.52 4.47 9.10
CA ASP A 136 6.11 4.40 7.77
C ASP A 136 7.65 4.46 7.80
N ASP A 137 8.28 3.59 7.01
CA ASP A 137 9.74 3.55 6.90
C ASP A 137 10.28 4.59 5.93
N PHE A 138 9.44 5.08 5.03
CA PHE A 138 9.82 5.92 3.89
C PHE A 138 9.52 7.41 4.11
N GLY A 139 9.14 7.80 5.33
CA GLY A 139 8.96 9.20 5.71
C GLY A 139 7.69 9.86 5.15
N ARG A 140 6.67 9.07 4.77
CA ARG A 140 5.40 9.57 4.23
C ARG A 140 4.40 10.03 5.30
N ILE A 141 4.78 9.92 6.57
CA ILE A 141 4.02 10.48 7.68
C ILE A 141 4.80 11.68 8.20
N ASP A 142 4.18 12.86 8.14
CA ASP A 142 4.69 14.04 8.83
C ASP A 142 4.15 14.03 10.27
N PHE A 143 4.92 13.43 11.18
CA PHE A 143 4.73 13.67 12.60
C PHE A 143 5.25 15.08 12.86
N GLY A 144 4.41 16.09 12.59
CA GLY A 144 4.73 17.48 12.93
C GLY A 144 5.36 17.54 14.31
N CYS A 145 6.43 18.33 14.49
CA CYS A 145 7.28 18.34 15.67
C CYS A 145 6.47 18.36 16.98
N LEU A 146 6.26 17.18 17.58
CA LEU A 146 5.56 17.03 18.84
C LEU A 146 6.61 17.13 19.97
N PHE A 147 6.59 18.28 20.64
CA PHE A 147 7.30 18.64 21.88
C PHE A 147 8.78 19.06 21.74
N ALA A 148 9.01 20.36 21.91
CA ALA A 148 10.29 20.92 22.34
C ALA A 148 10.26 21.09 23.87
N GLU A 149 10.80 20.13 24.64
CA GLU A 149 11.15 20.42 26.03
C GLU A 149 12.47 21.18 26.06
N LYS A 150 12.45 22.42 26.59
CA LYS A 150 13.67 23.13 26.99
C LYS A 150 14.29 22.39 28.18
N ARG A 151 15.16 21.41 27.94
CA ARG A 151 16.11 20.96 28.96
C ARG A 151 17.45 21.61 28.67
N GLY A 152 17.94 22.36 29.67
CA GLY A 152 19.09 23.25 29.56
C GLY A 152 20.32 22.55 29.00
N ASN A 153 20.61 22.83 27.74
CA ASN A 153 21.90 22.56 27.12
C ASN A 153 22.61 23.90 26.89
N LYS A 154 23.95 23.87 26.83
CA LYS A 154 24.85 25.03 26.65
C LYS A 154 24.74 25.71 25.26
N HIS A 155 23.59 25.62 24.60
CA HIS A 155 23.38 26.12 23.25
C HIS A 155 22.21 27.11 23.29
N ASP A 156 22.43 28.34 22.83
CA ASP A 156 21.41 29.38 22.73
C ASP A 156 20.45 29.07 21.56
N GLY A 157 19.50 28.16 21.79
CA GLY A 157 18.43 27.85 20.84
C GLY A 157 17.48 26.73 21.28
N PRO A 158 16.22 26.70 20.79
CA PRO A 158 15.32 25.59 21.02
C PRO A 158 15.90 24.31 20.38
N VAL A 159 16.03 23.24 21.18
CA VAL A 159 16.38 21.91 20.68
C VAL A 159 15.08 21.21 20.31
N PHE A 160 14.94 20.81 19.05
CA PHE A 160 13.78 20.07 18.56
C PHE A 160 14.08 18.57 18.58
N TYR A 161 13.19 17.80 19.19
CA TYR A 161 13.23 16.34 19.16
C TYR A 161 12.17 15.84 18.16
N CYS A 162 12.62 15.17 17.10
CA CYS A 162 11.72 14.48 16.18
C CYS A 162 11.58 13.03 16.66
N ARG A 163 10.42 12.65 17.19
CA ARG A 163 10.09 11.23 17.42
C ARG A 163 9.72 10.62 16.07
N LYS A 164 10.62 9.83 15.47
CA LYS A 164 10.20 8.81 14.48
C LYS A 164 9.72 7.58 15.25
N PRO A 165 8.43 7.19 15.19
CA PRO A 165 7.98 5.96 15.85
C PRO A 165 8.64 4.70 15.27
N SER A 166 9.08 4.73 14.00
CA SER A 166 9.75 3.59 13.36
C SER A 166 11.19 3.32 13.84
N ARG A 167 11.75 4.15 14.74
CA ARG A 167 13.08 3.95 15.36
C ARG A 167 13.08 4.52 16.78
N VAL A 168 12.71 3.69 17.75
CA VAL A 168 12.61 4.06 19.17
C VAL A 168 13.96 4.55 19.76
N ASP A 169 15.09 4.28 19.10
CA ASP A 169 16.44 4.53 19.65
C ASP A 169 17.26 5.66 18.98
N GLN A 170 16.67 6.50 18.12
CA GLN A 170 17.41 7.58 17.46
C GLN A 170 16.84 8.97 17.78
N VAL A 171 17.22 9.50 18.94
CA VAL A 171 17.12 10.94 19.22
C VAL A 171 18.26 11.64 18.46
N ARG A 172 17.96 12.44 17.44
CA ARG A 172 18.96 13.28 16.74
C ARG A 172 18.63 14.76 16.89
N LEU A 173 19.65 15.57 17.17
CA LEU A 173 19.54 17.04 17.26
C LEU A 173 19.19 17.62 15.88
N CYS A 174 18.07 18.35 15.80
CA CYS A 174 17.73 19.18 14.66
C CYS A 174 18.08 20.63 14.97
N THR A 175 19.06 21.21 14.26
CA THR A 175 19.57 22.56 14.55
C THR A 175 19.00 23.67 13.65
N ARG A 176 18.20 23.39 12.59
CA ARG A 176 17.40 24.39 11.84
C ARG A 176 16.47 23.75 10.80
N LYS A 177 15.23 24.28 10.72
CA LYS A 177 14.14 24.06 9.74
C LYS A 177 13.79 22.61 9.37
N CYS A 178 12.53 22.26 9.63
CA CYS A 178 11.88 21.04 9.18
C CYS A 178 12.11 20.84 7.67
N GLY A 179 12.80 19.76 7.27
CA GLY A 179 12.92 19.36 5.86
C GLY A 179 14.33 19.05 5.35
N GLU A 180 15.40 19.49 6.01
CA GLU A 180 16.78 19.16 5.60
C GLU A 180 17.40 18.11 6.54
N PHE A 181 17.51 16.87 6.06
CA PHE A 181 18.15 15.78 6.78
C PHE A 181 19.68 15.89 6.65
N GLN A 182 20.40 16.15 7.75
CA GLN A 182 21.87 16.11 7.76
C GLN A 182 22.37 14.78 8.35
N PRO A 183 23.37 14.13 7.71
CA PRO A 183 24.11 13.01 8.28
C PRO A 183 24.75 13.34 9.63
N ARG A 184 24.91 12.34 10.52
CA ARG A 184 25.42 12.53 11.90
C ARG A 184 26.85 13.10 11.91
N ASP A 185 27.64 12.66 10.96
CA ASP A 185 29.00 13.07 10.61
C ASP A 185 29.12 14.55 10.20
N LYS A 186 28.01 15.24 9.91
CA LYS A 186 27.98 16.69 9.64
C LYS A 186 27.50 17.54 10.83
N LEU A 187 27.11 16.92 11.95
CA LEU A 187 26.56 17.61 13.13
C LEU A 187 27.62 17.87 14.22
N GLU A 188 28.85 17.36 14.08
CA GLU A 188 29.94 17.62 15.01
C GLU A 188 30.85 18.75 14.47
N VAL A 189 30.53 19.98 14.90
CA VAL A 189 31.48 21.11 15.03
C VAL A 189 31.21 21.81 16.36
#